data_AF-A0A662WAM1-F1
#
_entry.id   AF-A0A662WAM1-F1
#
_cell.length_a   1.000
_cell.length_b   1.000
_cell.length_c   1.000
_cell.angle_alpha   90.00
_cell.angle_beta   90.00
_cell.angle_gamma   90.00
#
_symmetry.space_group_name_H-M   'P 1'
#
loop_
_entity.id
_entity.type
_entity.pdbx_description
1 polymer ?
#
loop_
_entity_poly.entity_id
_entity_poly.type
_entity_poly.pdbx_seq_one_letter_code
_entity_poly.pdbx_strand_id
1 'polypeptide(L)' 'MGTANLLKLRRRLKARKPEFRRYESHKKLRLRNKGWRRPRGRHSKLRQRYGGKW' A
#
# COMPACT_ATOMS: atom_id res chain seq x y z
N MET A 1 -21.31 20.02 -3.86
CA MET A 1 -20.05 19.79 -3.09
C MET A 1 -19.00 20.75 -3.60
N GLY A 2 -18.65 21.80 -2.86
CA GLY A 2 -17.61 22.75 -3.27
C GLY A 2 -16.20 22.12 -3.23
N THR A 3 -15.26 22.70 -3.99
CA THR A 3 -13.86 22.25 -4.08
C THR A 3 -13.16 22.15 -2.72
N ALA A 4 -13.48 23.03 -1.78
CA ALA A 4 -12.95 23.00 -0.41
C ALA A 4 -13.30 21.72 0.35
N ASN A 5 -14.52 21.18 0.16
CA ASN A 5 -14.93 19.93 0.80
C ASN A 5 -14.20 18.73 0.18
N LEU A 6 -13.94 18.77 -1.13
CA LEU A 6 -13.16 17.73 -1.82
C LEU A 6 -11.70 17.71 -1.35
N LEU A 7 -11.09 18.87 -1.09
CA LEU A 7 -9.72 18.97 -0.54
C LEU A 7 -9.64 18.42 0.89
N LYS A 8 -10.61 18.75 1.75
CA LYS A 8 -10.71 18.19 3.12
C LYS A 8 -10.85 16.66 3.07
N LEU A 9 -11.72 16.14 2.20
CA LEU A 9 -11.90 14.70 1.99
C LEU A 9 -10.62 14.04 1.49
N ARG A 10 -9.97 14.62 0.48
CA ARG A 10 -8.70 14.12 -0.07
C ARG A 10 -7.63 14.01 1.02
N ARG A 11 -7.48 15.02 1.87
CA ARG A 11 -6.51 15.00 2.98
C ARG A 11 -6.77 13.81 3.92
N ARG A 12 -8.02 13.59 4.33
CA ARG A 12 -8.43 12.46 5.17
C ARG A 12 -8.14 11.11 4.52
N LEU A 13 -8.45 10.97 3.23
CA LEU A 13 -8.21 9.72 2.48
C LEU A 13 -6.73 9.44 2.29
N LYS A 14 -5.95 10.47 1.91
CA LYS A 14 -4.50 10.35 1.71
C LYS A 14 -3.75 10.04 3.00
N ALA A 15 -4.19 10.56 4.14
CA ALA A 15 -3.59 10.25 5.44
C ALA A 15 -3.75 8.76 5.84
N ARG A 16 -4.86 8.13 5.42
CA ARG A 16 -5.14 6.70 5.68
C ARG A 16 -4.65 5.78 4.55
N LYS A 17 -4.20 6.36 3.44
CA LYS A 17 -3.80 5.60 2.25
C LYS A 17 -2.46 4.90 2.54
N PRO A 18 -2.36 3.58 2.33
CA PRO A 18 -1.07 2.88 2.45
C PRO A 18 -0.04 3.43 1.47
N GLU A 19 1.24 3.22 1.77
CA GLU A 19 2.33 3.62 0.87
C GLU A 19 2.47 2.72 -0.37
N PHE A 20 1.81 1.56 -0.39
CA PHE A 20 1.89 0.58 -1.47
C PHE A 20 3.34 0.17 -1.81
N ARG A 21 4.13 -0.21 -0.81
CA ARG A 21 5.47 -0.80 -1.02
C ARG A 21 5.38 -2.23 -1.53
N ARG A 22 6.44 -2.74 -2.17
CA ARG A 22 6.51 -4.16 -2.52
C ARG A 22 6.52 -5.03 -1.26
N TYR A 23 5.79 -6.15 -1.30
CA TYR A 23 5.76 -7.15 -0.23
C TYR A 23 7.18 -7.54 0.20
N GLU A 24 7.44 -7.47 1.51
CA GLU A 24 8.75 -7.77 2.14
C GLU A 24 9.93 -6.92 1.64
N SER A 25 9.66 -5.73 1.09
CA SER A 25 10.71 -4.76 0.71
C SER A 25 11.66 -4.40 1.86
N HIS A 26 11.17 -4.39 3.10
CA HIS A 26 11.98 -4.15 4.30
C HIS A 26 12.96 -5.28 4.63
N LYS A 27 12.65 -6.54 4.22
CA LYS A 27 13.45 -7.73 4.55
C LYS A 27 14.65 -7.94 3.63
N LYS A 28 14.60 -7.42 2.39
CA LYS A 28 15.61 -7.69 1.35
C LYS A 28 16.06 -6.40 0.70
N LEU A 29 17.36 -6.08 0.78
CA LEU A 29 17.95 -4.85 0.23
C LEU A 29 17.62 -4.65 -1.26
N ARG A 30 17.74 -5.71 -2.08
CA ARG A 30 17.39 -5.72 -3.51
C ARG A 30 15.93 -5.34 -3.83
N LEU A 31 15.06 -5.30 -2.83
CA LEU A 31 13.65 -4.96 -2.95
C LEU A 31 13.29 -3.58 -2.37
N ARG A 32 14.17 -2.96 -1.57
CA ARG A 32 13.87 -1.70 -0.86
C ARG A 32 13.48 -0.56 -1.80
N ASN A 33 14.19 -0.42 -2.91
CA ASN A 33 13.96 0.65 -3.88
C ASN A 33 12.94 0.28 -4.97
N LYS A 34 12.25 -0.88 -4.83
CA LYS A 34 11.24 -1.32 -5.79
C LYS A 34 9.84 -0.92 -5.29
N GLY A 35 9.12 -0.16 -6.11
CA GLY A 35 7.71 0.19 -5.86
C GLY A 35 6.76 -1.01 -5.90
N TRP A 36 5.46 -0.73 -5.73
CA TRP A 36 4.39 -1.74 -5.73
C TRP A 36 4.49 -2.75 -6.89
N ARG A 37 4.34 -4.03 -6.57
CA ARG A 37 4.16 -5.11 -7.56
C ARG A 37 3.08 -6.05 -7.05
N ARG A 38 2.15 -6.43 -7.94
CA ARG A 38 1.06 -7.37 -7.60
C ARG A 38 1.64 -8.68 -7.07
N PRO A 39 1.25 -9.14 -5.86
CA PRO A 39 1.72 -10.42 -5.33
C PRO A 39 1.12 -11.58 -6.14
N ARG A 40 1.98 -12.41 -6.72
CA ARG A 40 1.56 -13.52 -7.60
C ARG A 40 1.59 -14.89 -6.91
N GLY A 41 2.46 -15.09 -5.93
CA GLY A 41 2.70 -16.40 -5.30
C GLY A 41 1.45 -16.98 -4.64
N ARG A 42 1.25 -18.30 -4.81
CA ARG A 42 0.06 -19.03 -4.33
C ARG A 42 -0.21 -18.83 -2.84
N HIS A 43 0.84 -18.94 -2.05
CA HIS A 43 0.80 -18.81 -0.58
C HIS A 43 1.08 -17.40 -0.06
N SER A 44 1.09 -16.37 -0.92
CA SER A 44 1.31 -14.99 -0.46
C SER A 44 0.16 -14.54 0.45
N LYS A 45 0.50 -14.15 1.68
CA LYS A 45 -0.46 -13.69 2.68
C LYS A 45 -1.05 -12.32 2.34
N LEU A 46 -0.26 -11.46 1.68
CA LEU A 46 -0.76 -10.21 1.11
C LEU A 46 -1.79 -10.47 0.01
N ARG A 47 -1.55 -11.48 -0.87
CA ARG A 47 -2.51 -11.89 -1.91
C ARG A 47 -3.81 -12.43 -1.32
N GLN A 48 -3.71 -13.20 -0.24
CA GLN A 48 -4.83 -13.75 0.51
C GLN A 48 -5.52 -12.73 1.44
N ARG A 49 -5.05 -11.46 1.47
CA ARG A 49 -5.63 -10.35 2.24
C ARG A 49 -5.63 -10.53 3.77
N TYR A 50 -4.61 -11.19 4.31
CA TYR A 50 -4.42 -11.25 5.76
C TYR A 50 -4.11 -9.87 6.35
N GLY A 51 -4.71 -9.55 7.50
CA GLY A 51 -4.41 -8.33 8.25
C GLY A 51 -2.93 -8.24 8.68
N GLY A 52 -2.40 -7.02 8.74
CA GLY A 52 -1.02 -6.76 9.18
C GLY A 52 0.07 -7.20 8.20
N LYS A 53 -0.28 -7.66 6.99
CA LYS A 53 0.68 -7.98 5.93
C LYS A 53 0.74 -6.81 4.95
N TRP A 54 1.94 -6.24 4.79
CA TRP A 54 2.23 -5.10 3.92
C TRP A 54 3.53 -5.35 3.14
#